data_AF-A0A917SJ52-F1
#
_entry.id   AF-A0A917SJ52-F1
#
_cell.length_a   1.000
_cell.length_b   1.000
_cell.length_c   1.000
_cell.angle_alpha   90.00
_cell.angle_beta   90.00
_cell.angle_gamma   90.00
#
_symmetry.space_group_name_H-M   'P 1'
#
loop_
_entity.id
_entity.type
_entity.pdbx_description
1 polymer ?
#
loop_
_entity_poly.entity_id
_entity_poly.type
_entity_poly.pdbx_seq_one_letter_code
_entity_poly.pdbx_strand_id
1 'polypeptide(L)'
;MPKSETTGIPSDDQLEALFAEARAAAPDLPEGLAARMLADADAVQEGFAAAPLPQGPDTAPRPGWFARAFAGIGGWPALAGFATATVAGVWIGMSPPALVASEAAYYTSGGGTAEDLYLVDTMPAFDQLAQEG
;
A
#
# COMPACT_ATOMS: atom_id res chain seq x y z
N MET A 1 -36.43 -29.60 -1.33
CA MET A 1 -35.84 -28.62 -0.39
C MET A 1 -34.33 -28.84 -0.37
N PRO A 2 -33.51 -27.99 -0.98
CA PRO A 2 -32.10 -27.90 -0.60
C PRO A 2 -31.92 -26.69 0.32
N LYS A 3 -31.54 -26.97 1.57
CA LYS A 3 -30.94 -26.02 2.50
C LYS A 3 -29.48 -25.85 2.09
N SER A 4 -29.08 -24.61 1.84
CA SER A 4 -27.67 -24.20 1.81
C SER A 4 -27.56 -22.86 2.55
N GLU A 5 -27.76 -22.93 3.87
CA GLU A 5 -27.25 -21.93 4.80
C GLU A 5 -25.77 -22.25 5.04
N THR A 6 -24.91 -21.73 4.17
CA THR A 6 -23.49 -21.52 4.48
C THR A 6 -23.32 -20.03 4.60
N THR A 7 -23.28 -19.52 5.84
CA THR A 7 -22.75 -18.19 6.15
C THR A 7 -21.24 -18.23 5.90
N GLY A 8 -20.88 -18.29 4.63
CA GLY A 8 -19.52 -18.28 4.11
C GLY A 8 -19.45 -17.22 3.02
N ILE A 9 -18.25 -16.69 2.82
CA ILE A 9 -17.95 -15.66 1.82
C ILE A 9 -18.66 -16.04 0.49
N PRO A 10 -19.46 -15.14 -0.10
CA PRO A 10 -20.16 -15.44 -1.34
C PRO A 10 -19.18 -15.85 -2.45
N SER A 11 -19.60 -16.82 -3.26
CA SER A 11 -18.80 -17.26 -4.42
C SER A 11 -18.71 -16.15 -5.47
N ASP A 12 -17.69 -16.21 -6.33
CA ASP A 12 -17.45 -15.22 -7.38
C ASP A 12 -18.67 -15.04 -8.30
N ASP A 13 -19.38 -16.12 -8.64
CA ASP A 13 -20.61 -16.06 -9.46
C ASP A 13 -21.75 -15.32 -8.76
N GLN A 14 -21.87 -15.48 -7.44
CA GLN A 14 -22.86 -14.76 -6.64
C GLN A 14 -22.49 -13.29 -6.51
N LEU A 15 -21.20 -12.97 -6.36
CA LEU A 15 -20.71 -11.59 -6.34
C LEU A 15 -20.93 -10.91 -7.68
N GLU A 16 -20.61 -11.57 -8.80
CA GLU A 16 -20.82 -11.01 -10.13
C GLU A 16 -22.30 -10.75 -10.40
N ALA A 17 -23.20 -11.65 -9.97
CA ALA A 17 -24.64 -11.42 -10.07
C ALA A 17 -25.09 -10.16 -9.30
N LEU A 18 -24.58 -9.96 -8.08
CA LEU A 18 -24.87 -8.77 -7.26
C LEU A 18 -24.29 -7.49 -7.89
N PHE A 19 -23.09 -7.54 -8.47
CA PHE A 19 -22.48 -6.40 -9.16
C PHE A 19 -23.20 -6.06 -10.47
N ALA A 20 -23.66 -7.05 -11.22
CA ALA A 20 -24.46 -6.85 -12.42
C ALA A 20 -25.78 -6.13 -12.08
N GLU A 21 -26.45 -6.53 -10.99
CA GLU A 21 -27.64 -5.86 -10.48
C GLU A 21 -27.36 -4.41 -10.06
N ALA A 22 -26.30 -4.19 -9.26
CA ALA A 22 -25.92 -2.86 -8.80
C ALA A 22 -25.57 -1.91 -9.96
N ARG A 23 -24.95 -2.40 -11.03
CA ARG A 23 -24.60 -1.61 -12.22
C ARG A 23 -25.85 -1.24 -13.03
N ALA A 24 -26.83 -2.14 -13.10
CA ALA A 24 -28.10 -1.89 -13.79
C ALA A 24 -29.00 -0.90 -13.03
N ALA A 25 -28.87 -0.84 -11.71
CA ALA A 25 -29.66 0.03 -10.83
C ALA A 25 -28.89 1.28 -10.37
N ALA A 26 -27.94 1.77 -11.16
CA ALA A 26 -27.18 2.96 -10.81
C ALA A 26 -28.13 4.18 -10.66
N PRO A 27 -28.23 4.78 -9.46
CA PRO A 27 -29.11 5.92 -9.25
C PRO A 27 -28.58 7.15 -10.00
N ASP A 28 -29.50 7.98 -10.51
CA ASP A 28 -29.13 9.24 -11.12
C ASP A 28 -28.49 10.17 -10.08
N LEU A 29 -27.51 10.95 -10.55
CA LEU A 29 -26.82 11.90 -9.70
C LEU A 29 -27.77 13.05 -9.31
N PRO A 30 -27.83 13.46 -8.03
CA PRO A 30 -28.67 14.57 -7.61
C PRO A 30 -28.36 15.85 -8.39
N GLU A 31 -29.40 16.63 -8.69
CA GLU A 31 -29.26 17.87 -9.47
C GLU A 31 -28.21 18.80 -8.83
N GLY A 32 -27.23 19.24 -9.63
CA GLY A 32 -26.17 20.12 -9.20
C GLY A 32 -25.04 19.45 -8.37
N LEU A 33 -25.14 18.17 -8.01
CA LEU A 33 -24.04 17.48 -7.32
C LEU A 33 -22.78 17.42 -8.21
N ALA A 34 -22.94 17.07 -9.49
CA ALA A 34 -21.84 17.05 -10.45
C ALA A 34 -21.14 18.42 -10.55
N ALA A 35 -21.91 19.50 -10.62
CA ALA A 35 -21.37 20.86 -10.70
C ALA A 35 -20.59 21.24 -9.42
N ARG A 36 -21.09 20.85 -8.25
CA ARG A 36 -20.38 21.07 -6.98
C ARG A 36 -19.12 20.22 -6.86
N MET A 37 -19.16 18.96 -7.29
CA MET A 37 -17.98 18.09 -7.33
C MET A 37 -16.89 18.64 -8.25
N LEU A 38 -17.28 19.17 -9.42
CA LEU A 38 -16.33 19.81 -10.34
C LEU A 38 -15.73 21.09 -9.74
N ALA A 39 -16.54 21.93 -9.11
CA ALA A 39 -16.06 23.14 -8.44
C ALA A 39 -15.10 22.82 -7.27
N ASP A 40 -15.39 21.76 -6.50
CA ASP A 40 -14.51 21.29 -5.43
C ASP A 40 -13.21 20.70 -6.00
N ALA A 41 -13.30 19.92 -7.07
CA ALA A 41 -12.13 19.39 -7.78
C ALA A 41 -11.24 20.53 -8.32
N ASP A 42 -11.83 21.58 -8.90
CA ASP A 42 -11.10 22.75 -9.37
C ASP A 42 -10.39 23.47 -8.21
N ALA A 43 -11.09 23.72 -7.10
CA ALA A 43 -10.49 24.35 -5.92
C ALA A 43 -9.33 23.53 -5.31
N VAL A 44 -9.46 22.20 -5.31
CA VAL A 44 -8.38 21.29 -4.87
C VAL A 44 -7.23 21.28 -5.88
N GLN A 45 -7.54 21.25 -7.18
CA GLN A 45 -6.53 21.31 -8.25
C GLN A 45 -5.77 22.64 -8.25
N GLU A 46 -6.40 23.76 -7.90
CA GLU A 46 -5.73 25.05 -7.68
C GLU A 46 -4.68 24.96 -6.56
N GLY A 47 -4.95 24.19 -5.51
CA GLY A 47 -3.98 23.89 -4.45
C GLY A 47 -2.83 22.96 -4.87
N PHE A 48 -3.03 22.19 -5.93
CA PHE A 48 -2.03 21.30 -6.54
C PHE A 48 -1.36 21.88 -7.78
N ALA A 49 -1.85 23.01 -8.30
CA ALA A 49 -1.29 23.68 -9.46
C ALA A 49 0.18 23.99 -9.15
N ALA A 50 1.07 23.20 -9.76
CA ALA A 50 2.50 23.44 -9.70
C ALA A 50 2.74 24.89 -10.06
N ALA A 51 3.56 25.58 -9.25
CA ALA A 51 3.93 26.97 -9.46
C ALA A 51 4.16 27.22 -10.96
N PRO A 52 3.61 28.31 -11.54
CA PRO A 52 3.67 28.55 -12.98
C PRO A 52 5.07 28.26 -13.49
N LEU A 53 5.20 27.29 -14.42
CA LEU A 53 6.49 27.08 -15.07
C LEU A 53 6.91 28.43 -15.65
N PRO A 54 8.13 28.92 -15.39
CA PRO A 54 8.57 30.19 -15.92
C PRO A 54 8.42 30.16 -17.44
N GLN A 55 7.44 30.90 -17.97
CA GLN A 55 7.26 31.06 -19.41
C GLN A 55 8.21 32.15 -19.87
N GLY A 56 9.50 31.82 -19.85
CA GLY A 56 10.58 32.67 -20.30
C GLY A 56 11.66 31.79 -20.96
N PRO A 57 12.18 32.16 -22.13
CA PRO A 57 13.07 31.28 -22.88
C PRO A 57 14.38 30.88 -22.17
N ASP A 58 14.80 31.48 -21.05
CA ASP A 58 16.20 31.33 -20.61
C ASP A 58 16.50 31.26 -19.09
N THR A 59 15.53 31.12 -18.17
CA THR A 59 15.85 31.16 -16.73
C THR A 59 15.09 30.17 -15.84
N ALA A 60 14.84 28.95 -16.31
CA ALA A 60 14.55 27.87 -15.36
C ALA A 60 15.88 27.41 -14.72
N PRO A 61 16.10 27.58 -13.39
CA PRO A 61 17.27 26.99 -12.75
C PRO A 61 17.24 25.50 -13.02
N ARG A 62 18.34 24.96 -13.57
CA ARG A 62 18.45 23.52 -13.84
C ARG A 62 18.10 22.79 -12.54
N PRO A 63 17.08 21.91 -12.53
CA PRO A 63 16.72 21.20 -11.31
C PRO A 63 17.96 20.48 -10.80
N GLY A 64 18.31 20.74 -9.52
CA GLY A 64 19.44 20.09 -8.88
C GLY A 64 19.32 18.57 -8.95
N TRP A 65 20.44 17.86 -8.82
CA TRP A 65 20.47 16.40 -8.97
C TRP A 65 19.40 15.68 -8.12
N PHE A 66 19.19 16.13 -6.88
CA PHE A 66 18.11 15.65 -6.02
C PHE A 66 16.71 15.92 -6.58
N ALA A 67 16.44 17.13 -7.08
CA ALA A 67 15.14 17.45 -7.68
C ALA A 67 14.85 16.57 -8.90
N ARG A 68 15.89 16.19 -9.66
CA ARG A 68 15.80 15.25 -10.77
C ARG A 68 15.50 13.82 -10.31
N ALA A 69 16.13 13.38 -9.21
CA ALA A 69 15.84 12.08 -8.61
C ALA A 69 14.39 11.99 -8.10
N PHE A 70 13.92 13.02 -7.38
CA PHE A 70 12.54 13.07 -6.89
C PHE A 70 11.49 13.23 -8.00
N ALA A 71 11.84 13.92 -9.11
CA ALA A 71 10.99 13.99 -10.29
C ALA A 71 10.74 12.61 -10.94
N GLY A 72 11.68 11.67 -10.82
CA GLY A 72 11.51 10.29 -11.29
C GLY A 72 10.75 9.38 -10.34
N ILE A 73 10.62 9.75 -9.05
CA ILE A 73 10.05 8.91 -7.99
C ILE A 73 8.58 9.30 -7.68
N GLY A 74 8.09 10.44 -8.19
CA GLY A 74 6.69 10.86 -8.05
C GLY A 74 6.48 12.25 -7.44
N GLY A 75 7.52 13.07 -7.33
CA GLY A 75 7.41 14.47 -6.88
C GLY A 75 7.09 14.63 -5.39
N TRP A 76 6.42 15.73 -5.04
CA TRP A 76 6.04 16.07 -3.65
C TRP A 76 5.21 14.99 -2.93
N PRO A 77 4.29 14.26 -3.60
CA PRO A 77 3.56 13.14 -2.98
C PRO A 77 4.48 12.03 -2.46
N ALA A 78 5.55 11.69 -3.19
CA ALA A 78 6.51 10.68 -2.74
C ALA A 78 7.29 11.14 -1.50
N LEU A 79 7.64 12.43 -1.44
CA LEU A 79 8.28 13.07 -0.28
C LEU A 79 7.34 13.11 0.94
N ALA A 80 6.07 13.43 0.73
CA ALA A 80 5.04 13.41 1.77
C ALA A 80 4.83 11.99 2.31
N GLY A 81 4.71 10.99 1.42
CA GLY A 81 4.59 9.59 1.81
C GLY A 81 5.82 9.09 2.59
N PHE A 82 7.02 9.46 2.15
CA PHE A 82 8.26 9.16 2.88
C PHE A 82 8.28 9.82 4.27
N ALA A 83 7.90 11.09 4.38
CA ALA A 83 7.81 11.78 5.67
C ALA A 83 6.79 11.10 6.60
N THR A 84 5.59 10.77 6.11
CA THR A 84 4.59 10.03 6.89
C THR A 84 5.10 8.65 7.31
N ALA A 85 5.80 7.92 6.43
CA ALA A 85 6.41 6.63 6.77
C ALA A 85 7.47 6.75 7.87
N THR A 86 8.29 7.82 7.86
CA THR A 86 9.27 8.06 8.94
C THR A 86 8.58 8.37 10.27
N VAL A 87 7.54 9.21 10.28
CA VAL A 87 6.76 9.52 11.47
C VAL A 87 6.06 8.26 12.00
N ALA A 88 5.46 7.45 11.12
CA ALA A 88 4.85 6.18 11.50
C ALA A 88 5.90 5.20 12.06
N GLY A 89 7.08 5.12 11.47
CA GLY A 89 8.19 4.30 11.97
C GLY A 89 8.65 4.74 13.36
N VAL A 90 8.80 6.04 13.59
CA VAL A 90 9.16 6.60 14.91
C VAL A 90 8.05 6.32 15.94
N TRP A 91 6.79 6.48 15.56
CA TRP A 91 5.65 6.18 16.43
C TRP A 91 5.61 4.69 16.83
N ILE A 92 5.75 3.78 15.87
CA ILE A 92 5.78 2.33 16.10
C ILE A 92 6.99 1.94 16.94
N GLY A 93 8.15 2.57 16.73
CA GLY A 93 9.35 2.33 17.53
C GLY A 93 9.23 2.79 18.99
N MET A 94 8.47 3.88 19.24
CA MET A 94 8.22 4.38 20.59
C MET A 94 7.27 3.46 21.39
N SER A 95 6.26 2.88 20.73
CA SER A 95 5.31 1.94 21.35
C SER A 95 5.24 0.64 20.56
N PRO A 96 6.25 -0.24 20.68
CA PRO A 96 6.23 -1.50 19.96
C PRO A 96 5.04 -2.34 20.47
N PRO A 97 4.15 -2.84 19.59
CA PRO A 97 3.08 -3.74 19.98
C PRO A 97 3.68 -4.98 20.65
N ALA A 98 2.97 -5.55 21.65
CA ALA A 98 3.51 -6.58 22.54
C ALA A 98 4.18 -7.76 21.81
N LEU A 99 3.65 -8.14 20.65
CA LEU A 99 4.20 -9.18 19.77
C LEU A 99 5.59 -8.82 19.22
N VAL A 100 5.80 -7.57 18.78
CA VAL A 100 7.09 -7.12 18.22
C VAL A 100 8.11 -6.90 19.34
N ALA A 101 7.66 -6.43 20.51
CA ALA A 101 8.51 -6.23 21.68
C ALA A 101 9.05 -7.55 22.24
N SER A 102 8.23 -8.61 22.30
CA SER A 102 8.68 -9.94 22.77
C SER A 102 9.70 -10.57 21.84
N GLU A 103 9.46 -10.51 20.51
CA GLU A 103 10.37 -11.04 19.50
C GLU A 103 11.70 -10.25 19.49
N ALA A 104 11.64 -8.92 19.45
CA ALA A 104 12.84 -8.08 19.47
C ALA A 104 13.69 -8.30 20.74
N ALA A 105 13.04 -8.48 21.90
CA ALA A 105 13.71 -8.84 23.15
C ALA A 105 14.34 -10.23 23.10
N TYR A 106 13.67 -11.21 22.49
CA TYR A 106 14.20 -12.57 22.30
C TYR A 106 15.45 -12.59 21.40
N TYR A 107 15.42 -11.90 20.26
CA TYR A 107 16.58 -11.77 19.37
C TYR A 107 17.74 -10.96 20.00
N THR A 108 17.43 -9.86 20.71
CA THR A 108 18.47 -9.00 21.32
C THR A 108 19.08 -9.61 22.59
N SER A 109 18.34 -10.44 23.33
CA SER A 109 18.84 -11.14 24.52
C SER A 109 19.66 -12.40 24.22
N GLY A 110 19.92 -12.70 22.94
CA GLY A 110 20.67 -13.88 22.51
C GLY A 110 19.87 -15.18 22.54
N GLY A 111 18.53 -15.10 22.64
CA GLY A 111 17.65 -16.26 22.54
C GLY A 111 17.51 -16.78 21.10
N GLY A 112 17.63 -15.90 20.10
CA GLY A 112 17.73 -16.27 18.70
C GLY A 112 19.18 -16.56 18.32
N THR A 113 19.69 -17.76 18.64
CA THR A 113 20.92 -18.23 18.01
C THR A 113 20.63 -18.44 16.52
N ALA A 114 21.60 -18.09 15.66
CA ALA A 114 21.47 -18.31 14.21
C ALA A 114 21.18 -19.79 13.87
N GLU A 115 21.40 -20.71 14.80
CA GLU A 115 21.06 -22.12 14.69
C GLU A 115 19.57 -22.35 14.39
N ASP A 116 18.64 -21.57 14.96
CA ASP A 116 17.20 -21.76 14.69
C ASP A 116 16.81 -21.41 13.24
N LEU A 117 17.55 -20.51 12.59
CA LEU A 117 17.37 -20.18 11.16
C LEU A 117 18.02 -21.23 10.24
N TYR A 118 19.04 -21.93 10.72
CA TYR A 118 19.65 -23.08 10.04
C TYR A 118 18.94 -24.42 10.35
N LEU A 119 18.03 -24.46 11.33
CA LEU A 119 17.24 -25.64 11.70
C LEU A 119 15.95 -25.79 10.89
N VAL A 120 15.56 -24.80 10.09
CA VAL A 120 14.58 -24.99 9.02
C VAL A 120 15.29 -25.70 7.87
N ASP A 121 15.53 -27.00 8.07
CA ASP A 121 16.14 -27.86 7.07
C ASP A 121 15.19 -27.95 5.86
N THR A 122 15.64 -27.36 4.74
CA THR A 122 14.97 -27.46 3.43
C THR A 122 15.43 -28.71 2.66
N MET A 123 16.25 -29.57 3.26
CA MET A 123 16.83 -30.76 2.62
C MET A 123 16.40 -32.12 3.21
N PRO A 124 15.14 -32.39 3.59
CA PRO A 124 14.72 -33.79 3.77
C PRO A 124 14.55 -34.51 2.41
N ALA A 125 14.44 -33.77 1.30
CA ALA A 125 14.12 -34.32 -0.02
C ALA A 125 15.31 -35.02 -0.72
N PHE A 126 16.56 -34.67 -0.39
CA PHE A 126 17.74 -35.22 -1.06
C PHE A 126 18.21 -36.55 -0.45
N ASP A 127 18.05 -36.75 0.87
CA ASP A 127 18.36 -38.03 1.52
C ASP A 127 17.38 -39.13 1.10
N GLN A 128 16.11 -38.78 0.86
CA GLN A 128 15.11 -39.75 0.42
C GLN A 128 15.41 -40.34 -0.97
N LEU A 129 16.01 -39.54 -1.86
CA LEU A 129 16.40 -39.98 -3.21
C LEU A 129 17.71 -40.80 -3.21
N ALA A 130 18.59 -40.59 -2.23
CA ALA A 130 19.81 -41.37 -2.07
C ALA A 130 19.55 -42.75 -1.45
N GLN A 131 18.43 -42.93 -0.74
CA GLN A 131 18.08 -44.17 -0.06
C GLN A 131 17.18 -45.11 -0.90
N GLU A 132 16.71 -44.66 -2.06
CA GLU A 132 15.92 -45.46 -3.03
C GLU A 132 16.77 -46.03 -4.20
N GLY A 133 18.10 -46.05 -4.08
CA GLY A 133 19.04 -46.66 -5.04
C GLY A 133 19.63 -47.99 -4.57
#